data_AF-A0A6A5UL51-F1
#
_entry.id   AF-A0A6A5UL51-F1
#
_cell.length_a   1.000
_cell.length_b   1.000
_cell.length_c   1.000
_cell.angle_alpha   90.00
_cell.angle_beta   90.00
_cell.angle_gamma   90.00
#
_symmetry.space_group_name_H-M   'P 1'
#
loop_
_entity.id
_entity.type
_entity.pdbx_description
1 polymer ?
#
loop_
_entity_poly.entity_id
_entity_poly.type
_entity_poly.pdbx_seq_one_letter_code
_entity_poly.pdbx_strand_id
1 'polypeptide(L)'
;MKTLSFLAFGLVSGAFAATISEDATCGGTNWNTCLGSTFGNCCSSAGWCGSTTAYCGMGCQPGFGNCGSNNGASSTVVSSTRATSTTTSSATPSPPISGTATECLSEKAVPYKVSSDVAYAQLAEPYNLRLPHKPAVIVLPTTTQHVQDAVVCGGMAGLKIQAKSGGHSYASFSSGGKDGSIVIDLESFQAIELDTASGIVQVGGGVRLGNLADGIYQQGKRALSHGTCPGVGIGGHATHGGYSHTSRSWGLAMDAIIAADVVLANGTLVTASSSQNSEIYWGIRGAAESLGVIMTFYMQTRAAPDSVTYFAVPWTGIFESKAAFTSSFLRIQEVAQNSSIIDNRISIGVYLDNYGTFSLSGAFFGSVSEFNSKIKNEFLRNMPAPGEVTVQSYSWYDYLILVSGKDSIKEPLTGYDEHDTFFAKSLTVPESDGLSSAALDAFYTYSQTASSQNIEFYSIINLYGGPGSVINSKDTNFAAYNDRDSLWVFQNYGQGANTVDFMNGLNDAVVKAQPETRFGAYLNYVDPSYDAATAHELYYGEELYARLLTLKKQIDPQNVFWNPQSIGA
;
A
#
# COMPACT_ATOMS: atom_id res chain seq x y z
N MET A 1 32.06 50.75 -4.15
CA MET A 1 31.50 50.69 -5.52
C MET A 1 30.77 49.35 -5.64
N LYS A 2 29.44 49.37 -5.56
CA LYS A 2 28.47 49.12 -6.65
C LYS A 2 28.29 47.63 -7.02
N THR A 3 27.13 47.13 -6.60
CA THR A 3 26.23 46.12 -7.19
C THR A 3 26.31 45.94 -8.70
N LEU A 4 25.97 44.74 -9.21
CA LEU A 4 25.17 44.42 -10.41
C LEU A 4 25.28 42.91 -10.68
N SER A 5 24.36 42.17 -11.32
CA SER A 5 22.91 42.19 -11.53
C SER A 5 22.62 40.95 -12.39
N PHE A 6 21.53 40.23 -12.11
CA PHE A 6 20.98 39.20 -12.98
C PHE A 6 20.50 39.80 -14.31
N LEU A 7 20.67 39.07 -15.41
CA LEU A 7 20.17 39.38 -16.75
C LEU A 7 19.02 38.42 -17.09
N ALA A 8 17.85 39.00 -17.36
CA ALA A 8 16.67 38.35 -17.88
C ALA A 8 16.74 38.22 -19.41
N PHE A 9 16.20 37.12 -19.96
CA PHE A 9 15.89 37.00 -21.39
C PHE A 9 14.37 37.03 -21.60
N GLY A 10 13.93 37.94 -22.48
CA GLY A 10 12.53 38.20 -22.78
C GLY A 10 11.91 37.26 -23.82
N LEU A 11 10.60 37.10 -23.72
CA LEU A 11 9.73 36.40 -24.67
C LEU A 11 9.36 37.33 -25.84
N VAL A 12 9.45 36.81 -27.08
CA VAL A 12 8.93 37.44 -28.29
C VAL A 12 7.61 36.75 -28.66
N SER A 13 6.53 37.53 -28.81
CA SER A 13 5.22 37.08 -29.28
C SER A 13 5.11 37.20 -30.80
N GLY A 14 5.08 36.06 -31.50
CA GLY A 14 4.66 35.96 -32.91
C GLY A 14 3.27 35.32 -32.98
N ALA A 15 2.29 36.02 -33.56
CA ALA A 15 0.95 35.48 -33.79
C ALA A 15 0.98 34.54 -35.00
N PHE A 16 0.83 33.23 -34.75
CA PHE A 16 0.63 32.22 -35.79
C PHE A 16 -0.86 32.17 -36.20
N ALA A 17 -1.14 32.27 -37.50
CA ALA A 17 -2.47 32.06 -38.04
C ALA A 17 -2.75 30.54 -38.10
N ALA A 18 -3.82 30.08 -37.46
CA ALA A 18 -4.22 28.68 -37.40
C ALA A 18 -4.76 28.17 -38.77
N THR A 19 -4.43 26.93 -39.12
CA THR A 19 -4.84 26.28 -40.39
C THR A 19 -6.21 25.62 -40.22
N ILE A 20 -7.10 25.63 -41.23
CA ILE A 20 -8.44 25.01 -41.12
C ILE A 20 -8.30 23.49 -41.01
N SER A 21 -9.00 22.87 -40.06
CA SER A 21 -8.98 21.43 -39.82
C SER A 21 -9.56 20.62 -40.99
N GLU A 22 -8.80 19.64 -41.48
CA GLU A 22 -9.21 18.70 -42.54
C GLU A 22 -9.57 17.30 -42.00
N ASP A 23 -9.24 17.00 -40.73
CA ASP A 23 -9.41 15.69 -40.09
C ASP A 23 -10.26 15.72 -38.81
N ALA A 24 -10.96 16.84 -38.59
CA ALA A 24 -11.76 17.15 -37.40
C ALA A 24 -10.97 17.38 -36.11
N THR A 25 -9.63 17.38 -36.12
CA THR A 25 -8.81 17.73 -34.95
C THR A 25 -8.52 19.24 -34.88
N CYS A 26 -8.42 19.79 -33.67
CA CYS A 26 -8.18 21.22 -33.46
C CYS A 26 -7.46 21.51 -32.13
N GLY A 27 -6.82 22.67 -32.05
CA GLY A 27 -5.97 23.01 -30.91
C GLY A 27 -4.71 22.13 -30.83
N GLY A 28 -3.99 22.18 -29.71
CA GLY A 28 -2.78 21.38 -29.48
C GLY A 28 -1.56 21.79 -30.34
N THR A 29 -0.63 20.86 -30.54
CA THR A 29 0.67 21.09 -31.23
C THR A 29 0.56 21.39 -32.72
N ASN A 30 -0.54 21.02 -33.37
CA ASN A 30 -0.74 21.20 -34.82
C ASN A 30 -1.41 22.55 -35.18
N TRP A 31 -1.90 23.32 -34.20
CA TRP A 31 -2.51 24.65 -34.38
C TRP A 31 -3.65 24.71 -35.42
N ASN A 32 -4.48 23.66 -35.50
CA ASN A 32 -5.63 23.61 -36.41
C ASN A 32 -6.85 24.32 -35.81
N THR A 33 -7.57 25.09 -36.64
CA THR A 33 -8.84 25.75 -36.30
C THR A 33 -10.04 25.03 -36.92
N CYS A 34 -11.12 24.92 -36.17
CA CYS A 34 -12.41 24.44 -36.64
C CYS A 34 -13.18 25.52 -37.41
N LEU A 35 -12.78 26.79 -37.31
CA LEU A 35 -13.48 27.89 -37.95
C LEU A 35 -13.41 27.76 -39.48
N GLY A 36 -14.55 27.47 -40.11
CA GLY A 36 -14.65 27.19 -41.54
C GLY A 36 -14.46 25.71 -41.93
N SER A 37 -14.29 24.80 -40.97
CA SER A 37 -14.19 23.36 -41.25
C SER A 37 -15.56 22.76 -41.59
N THR A 38 -15.57 21.66 -42.35
CA THR A 38 -16.79 20.89 -42.66
C THR A 38 -17.37 20.15 -41.46
N PHE A 39 -16.59 19.99 -40.39
CA PHE A 39 -16.97 19.24 -39.18
C PHE A 39 -17.72 20.11 -38.17
N GLY A 40 -17.62 21.44 -38.30
CA GLY A 40 -18.25 22.41 -37.43
C GLY A 40 -17.29 23.49 -36.99
N ASN A 41 -17.82 24.61 -36.50
CA ASN A 41 -16.99 25.80 -36.22
C ASN A 41 -16.35 25.78 -34.84
N CYS A 42 -16.73 24.87 -33.96
CA CYS A 42 -16.22 24.86 -32.60
C CYS A 42 -15.18 23.77 -32.34
N CYS A 43 -14.04 24.18 -31.79
CA CYS A 43 -13.07 23.30 -31.16
C CYS A 43 -13.44 23.03 -29.69
N SER A 44 -13.85 21.80 -29.39
CA SER A 44 -14.14 21.34 -28.01
C SER A 44 -12.87 21.29 -27.15
N SER A 45 -13.02 21.26 -25.82
CA SER A 45 -11.90 21.06 -24.88
C SER A 45 -11.12 19.75 -25.11
N ALA A 46 -11.74 18.76 -25.77
CA ALA A 46 -11.10 17.50 -26.16
C ALA A 46 -10.31 17.57 -27.48
N GLY A 47 -10.25 18.74 -28.14
CA GLY A 47 -9.47 18.93 -29.37
C GLY A 47 -10.15 18.47 -30.65
N TRP A 48 -11.49 18.47 -30.67
CA TRP A 48 -12.30 18.04 -31.83
C TRP A 48 -13.26 19.12 -32.34
N CYS A 49 -13.42 19.18 -33.65
CA CYS A 49 -14.34 20.07 -34.37
C CYS A 49 -15.77 19.55 -34.37
N GLY A 50 -16.71 20.45 -34.05
CA GLY A 50 -18.14 20.17 -34.04
C GLY A 50 -18.99 21.43 -33.93
N SER A 51 -20.30 21.28 -34.03
CA SER A 51 -21.27 22.39 -33.92
C SER A 51 -22.40 22.14 -32.91
N THR A 52 -22.44 20.97 -32.27
CA THR A 52 -23.52 20.60 -31.33
C THR A 52 -23.17 21.04 -29.90
N THR A 53 -24.13 20.94 -28.98
CA THR A 53 -23.92 21.20 -27.54
C THR A 53 -22.83 20.32 -26.91
N ALA A 54 -22.52 19.15 -27.46
CA ALA A 54 -21.38 18.35 -26.99
C ALA A 54 -20.03 19.07 -27.17
N TYR A 55 -19.94 19.94 -28.18
CA TYR A 55 -18.75 20.74 -28.49
C TYR A 55 -18.87 22.16 -27.94
N CYS A 56 -20.08 22.74 -28.00
CA CYS A 56 -20.35 24.14 -27.65
C CYS A 56 -20.82 24.37 -26.21
N GLY A 57 -21.39 23.36 -25.54
CA GLY A 57 -22.03 23.50 -24.23
C GLY A 57 -21.03 23.76 -23.10
N MET A 58 -19.81 23.22 -23.21
CA MET A 58 -18.71 23.50 -22.27
C MET A 58 -17.86 24.72 -22.68
N GLY A 59 -18.25 25.42 -23.76
CA GLY A 59 -17.48 26.50 -24.35
C GLY A 59 -16.47 26.02 -25.38
N CYS A 60 -16.14 26.93 -26.30
CA CYS A 60 -15.25 26.67 -27.41
C CYS A 60 -13.84 27.17 -27.13
N GLN A 61 -12.80 26.45 -27.53
CA GLN A 61 -11.42 26.91 -27.36
C GLN A 61 -11.18 28.23 -28.12
N PRO A 62 -10.87 29.34 -27.41
CA PRO A 62 -10.64 30.64 -28.04
C PRO A 62 -9.41 30.57 -28.96
N GLY A 63 -9.55 31.01 -30.21
CA GLY A 63 -8.48 30.98 -31.22
C GLY A 63 -8.53 29.79 -32.18
N PHE A 64 -9.26 28.72 -31.83
CA PHE A 64 -9.39 27.50 -32.67
C PHE A 64 -10.84 27.17 -33.06
N GLY A 65 -11.79 28.02 -32.70
CA GLY A 65 -13.18 27.88 -33.13
C GLY A 65 -14.11 28.83 -32.41
N ASN A 66 -15.37 28.85 -32.82
CA ASN A 66 -16.44 29.52 -32.09
C ASN A 66 -17.75 28.75 -32.20
N CYS A 67 -18.62 28.99 -31.22
CA CYS A 67 -20.01 28.59 -31.30
C CYS A 67 -20.78 29.79 -31.83
N GLY A 68 -21.32 29.66 -33.04
CA GLY A 68 -22.09 30.74 -33.66
C GLY A 68 -23.19 31.22 -32.70
N SER A 69 -23.25 32.54 -32.47
CA SER A 69 -24.15 33.17 -31.51
C SER A 69 -25.61 32.95 -31.89
N ASN A 70 -26.35 32.18 -31.09
CA ASN A 70 -27.80 32.32 -30.98
C ASN A 70 -28.14 32.61 -29.52
N ASN A 71 -28.61 33.84 -29.30
CA ASN A 71 -28.78 34.57 -28.04
C ASN A 71 -29.94 34.12 -27.14
N GLY A 72 -29.80 34.43 -25.84
CA GLY A 72 -30.88 34.65 -24.87
C GLY A 72 -30.40 34.46 -23.41
N ALA A 73 -29.55 35.33 -22.84
CA ALA A 73 -29.88 36.49 -21.96
C ALA A 73 -30.74 36.10 -20.72
N SER A 74 -30.49 36.52 -19.48
CA SER A 74 -29.82 37.71 -18.97
C SER A 74 -29.42 37.55 -17.49
N SER A 75 -28.33 38.22 -17.12
CA SER A 75 -27.84 38.51 -15.76
C SER A 75 -28.73 39.51 -15.00
N THR A 76 -28.70 39.46 -13.66
CA THR A 76 -28.62 40.67 -12.81
C THR A 76 -28.00 40.37 -11.45
N VAL A 77 -26.98 41.16 -11.10
CA VAL A 77 -26.33 41.31 -9.80
C VAL A 77 -27.11 42.32 -8.97
N VAL A 78 -27.37 42.06 -7.69
CA VAL A 78 -27.68 43.09 -6.68
C VAL A 78 -26.99 42.74 -5.36
N SER A 79 -26.31 43.74 -4.82
CA SER A 79 -25.70 43.80 -3.49
C SER A 79 -26.67 44.43 -2.49
N SER A 80 -26.82 43.91 -1.27
CA SER A 80 -27.17 44.72 -0.09
C SER A 80 -27.00 43.99 1.25
N THR A 81 -26.16 44.58 2.10
CA THR A 81 -26.30 44.82 3.56
C THR A 81 -26.97 43.81 4.51
N ARG A 82 -26.15 43.46 5.52
CA ARG A 82 -26.41 42.93 6.86
C ARG A 82 -27.69 43.43 7.55
N ALA A 83 -28.47 42.48 8.08
CA ALA A 83 -29.35 42.68 9.23
C ALA A 83 -29.34 41.41 10.11
N THR A 84 -29.00 41.60 11.38
CA THR A 84 -29.01 40.60 12.44
C THR A 84 -30.44 40.35 12.87
N SER A 85 -30.91 39.09 12.83
CA SER A 85 -32.14 38.68 13.51
C SER A 85 -31.89 37.38 14.26
N THR A 86 -31.99 37.47 15.58
CA THR A 86 -31.99 36.35 16.53
C THR A 86 -33.31 35.63 16.42
N THR A 87 -33.29 34.40 15.89
CA THR A 87 -34.39 33.44 16.02
C THR A 87 -33.93 32.33 16.97
N THR A 88 -34.59 32.25 18.11
CA THR A 88 -34.51 31.14 19.05
C THR A 88 -35.12 29.89 18.40
N SER A 89 -34.28 28.97 17.96
CA SER A 89 -34.72 27.62 17.56
C SER A 89 -34.73 26.74 18.80
N SER A 90 -35.92 26.29 19.19
CA SER A 90 -36.10 25.17 20.12
C SER A 90 -35.44 23.93 19.50
N ALA A 91 -34.38 23.45 20.14
CA ALA A 91 -33.70 22.22 19.74
C ALA A 91 -34.60 21.02 20.02
N THR A 92 -35.13 20.40 18.96
CA THR A 92 -35.47 18.98 18.99
C THR A 92 -34.14 18.22 19.08
N PRO A 93 -34.01 17.18 19.93
CA PRO A 93 -32.76 16.42 19.98
C PRO A 93 -32.45 15.86 18.59
N SER A 94 -31.28 16.22 18.03
CA SER A 94 -30.79 15.57 16.83
C SER A 94 -30.65 14.07 17.13
N PRO A 95 -31.10 13.18 16.23
CA PRO A 95 -30.85 11.75 16.40
C PRO A 95 -29.35 11.51 16.56
N PRO A 96 -28.93 10.47 17.30
CA PRO A 96 -27.53 10.11 17.40
C PRO A 96 -26.94 9.99 15.99
N ILE A 97 -25.72 10.49 15.79
CA ILE A 97 -25.03 10.55 14.49
C ILE A 97 -24.95 9.16 13.81
N SER A 98 -24.95 8.08 14.60
CA SER A 98 -25.04 6.71 14.09
C SER A 98 -26.41 6.35 13.52
N GLY A 99 -27.50 6.90 14.07
CA GLY A 99 -28.88 6.69 13.61
C GLY A 99 -29.10 7.17 12.18
N THR A 100 -28.56 8.34 11.84
CA THR A 100 -28.67 8.91 10.48
C THR A 100 -27.93 8.07 9.43
N ALA A 101 -26.78 7.48 9.78
CA ALA A 101 -26.06 6.57 8.90
C ALA A 101 -26.86 5.27 8.66
N THR A 102 -27.37 4.63 9.72
CA THR A 102 -28.13 3.37 9.60
C THR A 102 -29.47 3.53 8.88
N GLU A 103 -30.14 4.69 9.05
CA GLU A 103 -31.35 5.03 8.30
C GLU A 103 -31.05 5.12 6.80
N CYS A 104 -30.02 5.89 6.42
CA CYS A 104 -29.56 6.00 5.04
C CYS A 104 -29.19 4.64 4.43
N LEU A 105 -28.42 3.82 5.16
CA LEU A 105 -28.05 2.47 4.72
C LEU A 105 -29.28 1.57 4.51
N SER A 106 -30.27 1.66 5.40
CA SER A 106 -31.53 0.90 5.30
C SER A 106 -32.35 1.32 4.08
N GLU A 107 -32.49 2.63 3.83
CA GLU A 107 -33.17 3.17 2.64
C GLU A 107 -32.52 2.71 1.33
N LYS A 108 -31.19 2.51 1.35
CA LYS A 108 -30.39 2.01 0.22
C LYS A 108 -30.28 0.49 0.16
N ALA A 109 -30.93 -0.23 1.09
CA ALA A 109 -30.84 -1.69 1.22
C ALA A 109 -29.40 -2.23 1.34
N VAL A 110 -28.49 -1.43 1.92
CA VAL A 110 -27.10 -1.84 2.18
C VAL A 110 -27.07 -2.79 3.38
N PRO A 111 -26.54 -4.01 3.27
CA PRO A 111 -26.44 -4.92 4.40
C PRO A 111 -25.41 -4.40 5.42
N TYR A 112 -25.78 -4.38 6.70
CA TYR A 112 -24.89 -3.98 7.78
C TYR A 112 -25.20 -4.71 9.10
N LYS A 113 -24.30 -4.56 10.07
CA LYS A 113 -24.41 -5.00 11.46
C LYS A 113 -24.07 -3.87 12.41
N VAL A 114 -24.78 -3.84 13.54
CA VAL A 114 -24.55 -2.93 14.66
C VAL A 114 -24.44 -3.73 15.96
N SER A 115 -24.06 -3.07 17.06
CA SER A 115 -23.77 -3.74 18.34
C SER A 115 -24.90 -4.59 18.94
N SER A 116 -26.16 -4.37 18.53
CA SER A 116 -27.29 -5.20 18.96
C SER A 116 -27.45 -6.50 18.16
N ASP A 117 -26.77 -6.64 17.02
CA ASP A 117 -26.81 -7.85 16.20
C ASP A 117 -25.90 -8.95 16.79
N VAL A 118 -26.36 -10.20 16.75
CA VAL A 118 -25.60 -11.38 17.25
C VAL A 118 -24.25 -11.53 16.55
N ALA A 119 -24.19 -11.26 15.24
CA ALA A 119 -22.96 -11.41 14.44
C ALA A 119 -21.93 -10.29 14.66
N TYR A 120 -22.29 -9.19 15.32
CA TYR A 120 -21.43 -8.00 15.42
C TYR A 120 -20.12 -8.30 16.16
N ALA A 121 -20.20 -9.03 17.28
CA ALA A 121 -19.03 -9.27 18.14
C ALA A 121 -17.89 -9.95 17.36
N GLN A 122 -18.22 -10.99 16.57
CA GLN A 122 -17.25 -11.69 15.74
C GLN A 122 -16.71 -10.82 14.60
N LEU A 123 -17.58 -10.08 13.91
CA LEU A 123 -17.16 -9.21 12.80
C LEU A 123 -16.25 -8.05 13.25
N ALA A 124 -16.47 -7.56 14.47
CA ALA A 124 -15.69 -6.47 15.08
C ALA A 124 -14.32 -6.93 15.60
N GLU A 125 -14.09 -8.25 15.73
CA GLU A 125 -12.86 -8.77 16.30
C GLU A 125 -11.66 -8.49 15.38
N PRO A 126 -10.61 -7.81 15.86
CA PRO A 126 -9.43 -7.50 15.06
C PRO A 126 -8.47 -8.69 14.99
N TYR A 127 -7.61 -8.72 13.97
CA TYR A 127 -6.46 -9.64 13.98
C TYR A 127 -5.58 -9.44 15.22
N ASN A 128 -5.24 -8.18 15.57
CA ASN A 128 -4.50 -7.86 16.78
C ASN A 128 -5.44 -7.61 17.97
N LEU A 129 -5.61 -8.61 18.84
CA LEU A 129 -6.47 -8.56 20.02
C LEU A 129 -6.01 -7.54 21.09
N ARG A 130 -4.78 -7.02 20.99
CA ARG A 130 -4.32 -5.91 21.84
C ARG A 130 -5.07 -4.61 21.54
N LEU A 131 -5.60 -4.45 20.33
CA LEU A 131 -6.18 -3.22 19.82
C LEU A 131 -7.61 -3.43 19.28
N PRO A 132 -8.59 -3.77 20.15
CA PRO A 132 -9.99 -3.83 19.73
C PRO A 132 -10.55 -2.42 19.49
N HIS A 133 -11.35 -2.29 18.44
CA HIS A 133 -12.18 -1.12 18.18
C HIS A 133 -13.65 -1.51 18.14
N LYS A 134 -14.53 -0.56 18.40
CA LYS A 134 -15.99 -0.72 18.36
C LYS A 134 -16.59 0.13 17.24
N PRO A 135 -16.66 -0.39 16.00
CA PRO A 135 -17.35 0.30 14.91
C PRO A 135 -18.79 0.67 15.29
N ALA A 136 -19.26 1.83 14.85
CA ALA A 136 -20.69 2.14 14.93
C ALA A 136 -21.50 1.22 14.01
N VAL A 137 -20.95 0.91 12.83
CA VAL A 137 -21.58 0.09 11.80
C VAL A 137 -20.52 -0.75 11.10
N ILE A 138 -20.82 -2.03 10.88
CA ILE A 138 -20.03 -2.91 10.00
C ILE A 138 -20.89 -3.20 8.78
N VAL A 139 -20.50 -2.68 7.62
CA VAL A 139 -21.16 -2.88 6.34
C VAL A 139 -20.67 -4.18 5.73
N LEU A 140 -21.60 -5.00 5.23
CA LEU A 140 -21.36 -6.27 4.54
C LEU A 140 -21.84 -6.16 3.08
N PRO A 141 -21.17 -5.35 2.26
CA PRO A 141 -21.57 -5.10 0.88
C PRO A 141 -21.40 -6.37 0.03
N THR A 142 -22.33 -6.58 -0.90
CA THR A 142 -22.31 -7.67 -1.88
C THR A 142 -22.27 -7.15 -3.33
N THR A 143 -22.36 -5.83 -3.50
CA THR A 143 -22.33 -5.14 -4.80
C THR A 143 -21.50 -3.87 -4.68
N THR A 144 -20.93 -3.39 -5.79
CA THR A 144 -20.22 -2.11 -5.81
C THR A 144 -21.10 -0.95 -5.35
N GLN A 145 -22.38 -0.97 -5.73
CA GLN A 145 -23.36 0.04 -5.32
C GLN A 145 -23.51 0.09 -3.79
N HIS A 146 -23.49 -1.05 -3.09
CA HIS A 146 -23.52 -1.06 -1.62
C HIS A 146 -22.33 -0.33 -1.00
N VAL A 147 -21.13 -0.45 -1.60
CA VAL A 147 -19.95 0.30 -1.13
C VAL A 147 -20.09 1.78 -1.42
N GLN A 148 -20.56 2.16 -2.61
CA GLN A 148 -20.80 3.56 -2.98
C GLN A 148 -21.79 4.22 -2.02
N ASP A 149 -22.93 3.57 -1.75
CA ASP A 149 -23.95 4.05 -0.82
C ASP A 149 -23.42 4.10 0.62
N ALA A 150 -22.64 3.11 1.06
CA ALA A 150 -22.05 3.11 2.39
C ALA A 150 -21.08 4.28 2.62
N VAL A 151 -20.25 4.58 1.62
CA VAL A 151 -19.33 5.72 1.69
C VAL A 151 -20.11 7.04 1.76
N VAL A 152 -21.15 7.20 0.94
CA VAL A 152 -21.99 8.41 0.93
C VAL A 152 -22.76 8.56 2.25
N CYS A 153 -23.44 7.52 2.72
CA CYS A 153 -24.18 7.54 3.97
C CYS A 153 -23.27 7.84 5.17
N GLY A 154 -22.08 7.21 5.23
CA GLY A 154 -21.10 7.47 6.27
C GLY A 154 -20.56 8.90 6.25
N GLY A 155 -20.19 9.39 5.06
CA GLY A 155 -19.73 10.77 4.88
C GLY A 155 -20.78 11.82 5.24
N MET A 156 -22.05 11.61 4.85
CA MET A 156 -23.18 12.49 5.23
C MET A 156 -23.41 12.51 6.74
N ALA A 157 -23.20 11.39 7.42
CA ALA A 157 -23.24 11.31 8.87
C ALA A 157 -21.96 11.85 9.55
N GLY A 158 -20.92 12.23 8.80
CA GLY A 158 -19.64 12.66 9.38
C GLY A 158 -18.87 11.54 10.09
N LEU A 159 -19.20 10.28 9.82
CA LEU A 159 -18.48 9.12 10.33
C LEU A 159 -17.23 8.87 9.51
N LYS A 160 -16.18 8.36 10.16
CA LYS A 160 -14.95 7.92 9.50
C LYS A 160 -15.13 6.50 8.99
N ILE A 161 -14.45 6.18 7.88
CA ILE A 161 -14.61 4.91 7.17
C ILE A 161 -13.25 4.26 6.97
N GLN A 162 -13.18 2.95 7.22
CA GLN A 162 -12.07 2.11 6.78
C GLN A 162 -12.61 0.86 6.09
N ALA A 163 -11.96 0.47 4.99
CA ALA A 163 -12.22 -0.81 4.35
C ALA A 163 -11.46 -1.93 5.06
N LYS A 164 -12.11 -3.09 5.21
CA LYS A 164 -11.50 -4.32 5.72
C LYS A 164 -11.45 -5.33 4.59
N SER A 165 -10.23 -5.67 4.18
CA SER A 165 -9.97 -6.82 3.31
C SER A 165 -9.78 -8.06 4.19
N GLY A 166 -8.54 -8.50 4.43
CA GLY A 166 -8.25 -9.65 5.29
C GLY A 166 -8.19 -9.35 6.79
N GLY A 167 -8.17 -8.08 7.20
CA GLY A 167 -8.18 -7.66 8.62
C GLY A 167 -6.83 -7.69 9.36
N HIS A 168 -5.73 -8.02 8.67
CA HIS A 168 -4.38 -8.22 9.23
C HIS A 168 -3.62 -6.92 9.64
N SER A 169 -4.30 -5.79 9.78
CA SER A 169 -3.63 -4.55 10.22
C SER A 169 -3.07 -4.70 11.63
N TYR A 170 -1.76 -4.51 11.80
CA TYR A 170 -1.10 -4.62 13.12
C TYR A 170 -1.57 -3.56 14.12
N ALA A 171 -2.03 -2.41 13.61
CA ALA A 171 -2.65 -1.33 14.38
C ALA A 171 -4.19 -1.41 14.42
N SER A 172 -4.81 -2.50 13.94
CA SER A 172 -6.27 -2.65 13.83
C SER A 172 -6.99 -1.53 13.06
N PHE A 173 -6.33 -0.81 12.14
CA PHE A 173 -6.96 0.23 11.34
C PHE A 173 -8.09 -0.31 10.44
N SER A 174 -7.98 -1.58 10.00
CA SER A 174 -9.07 -2.29 9.32
C SER A 174 -10.33 -2.48 10.18
N SER A 175 -10.26 -2.26 11.50
CA SER A 175 -11.42 -2.26 12.41
C SER A 175 -12.02 -0.86 12.61
N GLY A 176 -11.77 0.07 11.67
CA GLY A 176 -12.35 1.42 11.67
C GLY A 176 -11.40 2.52 12.12
N GLY A 177 -10.16 2.19 12.51
CA GLY A 177 -9.15 3.12 13.01
C GLY A 177 -9.44 3.76 14.37
N LYS A 178 -10.70 3.79 14.80
CA LYS A 178 -11.19 4.21 16.11
C LYS A 178 -12.60 3.69 16.36
N ASP A 179 -13.05 3.83 17.60
CA ASP A 179 -14.44 3.57 17.97
C ASP A 179 -15.40 4.54 17.26
N GLY A 180 -16.59 4.05 16.94
CA GLY A 180 -17.65 4.82 16.30
C GLY A 180 -17.49 5.02 14.79
N SER A 181 -16.45 4.46 14.16
CA SER A 181 -16.29 4.48 12.70
C SER A 181 -17.21 3.48 11.99
N ILE A 182 -17.27 3.57 10.66
CA ILE A 182 -17.82 2.53 9.79
C ILE A 182 -16.68 1.64 9.29
N VAL A 183 -16.89 0.33 9.37
CA VAL A 183 -16.07 -0.66 8.67
C VAL A 183 -16.82 -1.13 7.43
N ILE A 184 -16.17 -1.11 6.28
CA ILE A 184 -16.70 -1.73 5.05
C ILE A 184 -15.95 -3.06 4.87
N ASP A 185 -16.57 -4.17 5.25
CA ASP A 185 -15.96 -5.50 5.18
C ASP A 185 -16.15 -6.12 3.80
N LEU A 186 -15.06 -6.25 3.04
CA LEU A 186 -15.08 -6.70 1.66
C LEU A 186 -15.13 -8.23 1.53
N GLU A 187 -15.45 -8.98 2.58
CA GLU A 187 -15.46 -10.45 2.56
C GLU A 187 -16.29 -11.08 1.43
N SER A 188 -17.28 -10.38 0.86
CA SER A 188 -18.06 -10.88 -0.30
C SER A 188 -17.38 -10.66 -1.67
N PHE A 189 -16.31 -9.86 -1.75
CA PHE A 189 -15.60 -9.54 -3.01
C PHE A 189 -14.42 -10.50 -3.21
N GLN A 190 -14.74 -11.76 -3.54
CA GLN A 190 -13.79 -12.88 -3.62
C GLN A 190 -13.45 -13.33 -5.05
N ALA A 191 -13.90 -12.59 -6.07
CA ALA A 191 -13.69 -12.97 -7.47
C ALA A 191 -12.20 -13.02 -7.83
N ILE A 192 -11.78 -14.08 -8.53
CA ILE A 192 -10.44 -14.24 -9.08
C ILE A 192 -10.59 -14.79 -10.50
N GLU A 193 -10.41 -13.92 -11.49
CA GLU A 193 -10.61 -14.27 -12.90
C GLU A 193 -9.33 -14.00 -13.69
N LEU A 194 -8.66 -15.08 -14.12
CA LEU A 194 -7.44 -14.98 -14.91
C LEU A 194 -7.80 -15.04 -16.40
N ASP A 195 -7.45 -13.97 -17.13
CA ASP A 195 -7.32 -14.07 -18.58
C ASP A 195 -5.99 -14.75 -18.91
N THR A 196 -6.06 -16.02 -19.31
CA THR A 196 -4.88 -16.83 -19.65
C THR A 196 -4.16 -16.35 -20.91
N ALA A 197 -4.81 -15.57 -21.78
CA ALA A 197 -4.20 -15.04 -22.99
C ALA A 197 -3.29 -13.84 -22.69
N SER A 198 -3.76 -12.86 -21.91
CA SER A 198 -2.96 -11.70 -21.50
C SER A 198 -2.12 -11.93 -20.25
N GLY A 199 -2.49 -12.91 -19.43
CA GLY A 199 -1.92 -13.14 -18.10
C GLY A 199 -2.36 -12.09 -17.07
N ILE A 200 -3.38 -11.28 -17.35
CA ILE A 200 -3.96 -10.33 -16.40
C ILE A 200 -5.00 -11.07 -15.55
N VAL A 201 -4.93 -10.90 -14.24
CA VAL A 201 -5.94 -11.38 -13.30
C VAL A 201 -6.78 -10.22 -12.76
N GLN A 202 -8.10 -10.40 -12.72
CA GLN A 202 -9.02 -9.55 -11.98
C GLN A 202 -9.23 -10.15 -10.59
N VAL A 203 -9.04 -9.35 -9.54
CA VAL A 203 -9.08 -9.82 -8.15
C VAL A 203 -9.96 -8.91 -7.31
N GLY A 204 -10.96 -9.46 -6.63
CA GLY A 204 -11.79 -8.71 -5.71
C GLY A 204 -11.00 -8.18 -4.50
N GLY A 205 -11.39 -7.01 -3.99
CA GLY A 205 -10.67 -6.33 -2.89
C GLY A 205 -10.65 -7.10 -1.56
N GLY A 206 -11.54 -8.07 -1.38
CA GLY A 206 -11.63 -8.93 -0.19
C GLY A 206 -10.79 -10.21 -0.25
N VAL A 207 -10.13 -10.49 -1.38
CA VAL A 207 -9.41 -11.76 -1.58
C VAL A 207 -8.21 -11.87 -0.65
N ARG A 208 -8.09 -13.02 0.03
CA ARG A 208 -6.90 -13.39 0.82
C ARG A 208 -5.79 -13.96 -0.08
N LEU A 209 -4.52 -13.72 0.29
CA LEU A 209 -3.35 -14.05 -0.54
C LEU A 209 -3.27 -15.54 -0.88
N GLY A 210 -3.64 -16.40 0.06
CA GLY A 210 -3.69 -17.83 -0.14
C GLY A 210 -4.67 -18.26 -1.23
N ASN A 211 -5.88 -17.70 -1.19
CA ASN A 211 -6.92 -17.93 -2.20
C ASN A 211 -6.55 -17.32 -3.54
N LEU A 212 -5.92 -16.14 -3.55
CA LEU A 212 -5.34 -15.54 -4.76
C LEU A 212 -4.34 -16.49 -5.42
N ALA A 213 -3.37 -16.96 -4.66
CA ALA A 213 -2.28 -17.81 -5.14
C ALA A 213 -2.81 -19.15 -5.68
N ASP A 214 -3.73 -19.80 -4.96
CA ASP A 214 -4.40 -21.01 -5.45
C ASP A 214 -5.19 -20.71 -6.73
N GLY A 215 -6.04 -19.69 -6.72
CA GLY A 215 -6.91 -19.33 -7.84
C GLY A 215 -6.14 -19.13 -9.15
N ILE A 216 -5.09 -18.32 -9.15
CA ILE A 216 -4.30 -18.04 -10.36
C ILE A 216 -3.44 -19.24 -10.78
N TYR A 217 -2.98 -20.06 -9.83
CA TYR A 217 -2.21 -21.25 -10.14
C TYR A 217 -3.08 -22.34 -10.78
N GLN A 218 -4.30 -22.57 -10.28
CA GLN A 218 -5.21 -23.56 -10.86
C GLN A 218 -5.72 -23.14 -12.24
N GLN A 219 -5.99 -21.84 -12.45
CA GLN A 219 -6.53 -21.35 -13.72
C GLN A 219 -5.50 -21.34 -14.87
N GLY A 220 -4.22 -21.10 -14.58
CA GLY A 220 -3.24 -20.95 -15.66
C GLY A 220 -1.78 -21.15 -15.28
N LYS A 221 -1.49 -21.78 -14.14
CA LYS A 221 -0.12 -21.94 -13.61
C LYS A 221 0.61 -20.60 -13.57
N ARG A 222 -0.10 -19.56 -13.10
CA ARG A 222 0.42 -18.21 -12.94
C ARG A 222 0.78 -17.93 -11.49
N ALA A 223 1.54 -16.86 -11.26
CA ALA A 223 1.97 -16.40 -9.96
C ALA A 223 2.03 -14.87 -9.90
N LEU A 224 1.96 -14.33 -8.69
CA LEU A 224 2.20 -12.94 -8.34
C LEU A 224 3.21 -12.88 -7.20
N SER A 225 3.89 -11.73 -7.08
CA SER A 225 4.70 -11.44 -5.88
C SER A 225 3.76 -11.06 -4.75
N HIS A 226 3.74 -11.81 -3.65
CA HIS A 226 2.95 -11.52 -2.45
C HIS A 226 3.54 -12.18 -1.19
N GLY A 227 3.09 -11.73 -0.02
CA GLY A 227 3.52 -12.24 1.29
C GLY A 227 3.19 -13.71 1.52
N THR A 228 3.78 -14.28 2.56
CA THR A 228 3.71 -15.71 2.87
C THR A 228 2.47 -16.11 3.67
N CYS A 229 1.89 -15.19 4.45
CA CYS A 229 0.72 -15.45 5.28
C CYS A 229 -0.55 -15.57 4.42
N PRO A 230 -1.17 -16.77 4.29
CA PRO A 230 -2.25 -16.96 3.33
C PRO A 230 -3.52 -16.19 3.72
N GLY A 231 -3.75 -15.99 5.02
CA GLY A 231 -4.85 -15.21 5.59
C GLY A 231 -4.79 -13.70 5.37
N VAL A 232 -3.66 -13.14 4.95
CA VAL A 232 -3.56 -11.69 4.69
C VAL A 232 -4.45 -11.31 3.51
N GLY A 233 -5.12 -10.15 3.56
CA GLY A 233 -5.95 -9.66 2.46
C GLY A 233 -5.19 -8.80 1.47
N ILE A 234 -5.47 -8.98 0.17
CA ILE A 234 -4.81 -8.24 -0.91
C ILE A 234 -5.00 -6.73 -0.79
N GLY A 235 -6.16 -6.29 -0.31
CA GLY A 235 -6.55 -4.88 -0.23
C GLY A 235 -5.66 -4.06 0.69
N GLY A 236 -5.13 -4.65 1.77
CA GLY A 236 -4.11 -4.01 2.61
C GLY A 236 -2.70 -4.35 2.14
N HIS A 237 -2.46 -5.59 1.71
CA HIS A 237 -1.10 -6.02 1.40
C HIS A 237 -0.50 -5.32 0.17
N ALA A 238 -1.22 -5.34 -0.95
CA ALA A 238 -0.75 -4.85 -2.24
C ALA A 238 -0.83 -3.33 -2.38
N THR A 239 -1.44 -2.62 -1.43
CA THR A 239 -1.54 -1.15 -1.46
C THR A 239 -0.52 -0.46 -0.56
N HIS A 240 0.29 -1.20 0.20
CA HIS A 240 1.34 -0.66 1.08
C HIS A 240 2.69 -1.35 0.86
N GLY A 241 2.85 -2.00 -0.30
CA GLY A 241 4.07 -2.72 -0.71
C GLY A 241 3.71 -4.14 -1.10
N GLY A 242 3.92 -5.04 -0.16
CA GLY A 242 3.69 -6.46 -0.30
C GLY A 242 4.97 -7.19 -0.66
N TYR A 243 5.82 -7.39 0.34
CA TYR A 243 7.06 -8.13 0.21
C TYR A 243 6.80 -9.63 0.06
N SER A 244 7.64 -10.27 -0.74
CA SER A 244 7.69 -11.70 -1.02
C SER A 244 9.13 -12.12 -1.25
N HIS A 245 9.39 -13.42 -1.18
CA HIS A 245 10.66 -13.97 -1.63
C HIS A 245 10.89 -13.74 -3.15
N THR A 246 9.84 -13.51 -3.96
CA THR A 246 9.98 -13.09 -5.36
C THR A 246 10.27 -11.60 -5.56
N SER A 247 10.17 -10.76 -4.52
CA SER A 247 10.11 -9.31 -4.70
C SER A 247 11.39 -8.72 -5.29
N ARG A 248 12.56 -9.28 -4.98
CA ARG A 248 13.82 -8.84 -5.59
C ARG A 248 13.84 -9.07 -7.10
N SER A 249 13.21 -10.13 -7.60
CA SER A 249 13.11 -10.45 -9.03
C SER A 249 11.94 -9.76 -9.73
N TRP A 250 10.79 -9.60 -9.05
CA TRP A 250 9.52 -9.24 -9.70
C TRP A 250 8.95 -7.89 -9.26
N GLY A 251 9.51 -7.30 -8.21
CA GLY A 251 8.93 -6.15 -7.50
C GLY A 251 7.97 -6.56 -6.39
N LEU A 252 7.48 -5.57 -5.65
CA LEU A 252 6.48 -5.75 -4.59
C LEU A 252 5.11 -6.12 -5.17
N ALA A 253 4.17 -6.60 -4.36
CA ALA A 253 2.82 -6.92 -4.81
C ALA A 253 2.14 -5.73 -5.53
N MET A 254 2.34 -4.51 -4.99
CA MET A 254 1.83 -3.27 -5.59
C MET A 254 2.31 -3.03 -7.03
N ASP A 255 3.50 -3.54 -7.36
CA ASP A 255 4.15 -3.28 -8.64
C ASP A 255 3.50 -4.05 -9.79
N ALA A 256 2.72 -5.08 -9.47
CA ALA A 256 1.96 -5.86 -10.44
C ALA A 256 0.58 -5.25 -10.74
N ILE A 257 0.11 -4.28 -9.95
CA ILE A 257 -1.17 -3.60 -10.19
C ILE A 257 -1.05 -2.73 -11.44
N ILE A 258 -1.82 -3.04 -12.49
CA ILE A 258 -1.87 -2.26 -13.73
C ILE A 258 -3.09 -1.34 -13.80
N ALA A 259 -4.16 -1.69 -13.08
CA ALA A 259 -5.33 -0.85 -12.86
C ALA A 259 -6.07 -1.28 -11.58
N ALA A 260 -6.97 -0.43 -11.09
CA ALA A 260 -7.90 -0.76 -10.02
C ALA A 260 -9.22 0.01 -10.18
N ASP A 261 -10.32 -0.62 -9.81
CA ASP A 261 -11.61 0.05 -9.67
C ASP A 261 -11.79 0.50 -8.22
N VAL A 262 -11.97 1.81 -8.01
CA VAL A 262 -11.90 2.47 -6.71
C VAL A 262 -13.15 3.29 -6.47
N VAL A 263 -13.81 3.07 -5.33
CA VAL A 263 -14.88 3.95 -4.82
C VAL A 263 -14.25 5.09 -4.02
N LEU A 264 -14.45 6.32 -4.49
CA LEU A 264 -13.95 7.54 -3.86
C LEU A 264 -14.88 8.05 -2.75
N ALA A 265 -14.43 9.05 -1.98
CA ALA A 265 -15.15 9.54 -0.80
C ALA A 265 -16.51 10.18 -1.11
N ASN A 266 -16.75 10.57 -2.36
CA ASN A 266 -18.04 11.05 -2.84
C ASN A 266 -18.96 9.93 -3.39
N GLY A 267 -18.55 8.66 -3.25
CA GLY A 267 -19.28 7.49 -3.76
C GLY A 267 -19.07 7.20 -5.25
N THR A 268 -18.26 7.98 -5.98
CA THR A 268 -17.99 7.72 -7.41
C THR A 268 -17.06 6.52 -7.56
N LEU A 269 -17.42 5.58 -8.45
CA LEU A 269 -16.52 4.52 -8.90
C LEU A 269 -15.66 5.04 -10.05
N VAL A 270 -14.34 4.91 -9.92
CA VAL A 270 -13.38 5.26 -10.98
C VAL A 270 -12.44 4.09 -11.27
N THR A 271 -12.05 3.93 -12.53
CA THR A 271 -10.92 3.08 -12.88
C THR A 271 -9.64 3.93 -12.83
N ALA A 272 -8.68 3.50 -12.02
CA ALA A 272 -7.38 4.13 -11.86
C ALA A 272 -6.31 3.27 -12.53
N SER A 273 -5.61 3.83 -13.52
CA SER A 273 -4.51 3.21 -14.28
C SER A 273 -3.47 4.28 -14.65
N SER A 274 -2.41 3.90 -15.36
CA SER A 274 -1.42 4.86 -15.85
C SER A 274 -1.98 5.88 -16.85
N SER A 275 -3.08 5.57 -17.55
CA SER A 275 -3.70 6.43 -18.55
C SER A 275 -5.03 7.07 -18.12
N GLN A 276 -5.56 6.71 -16.95
CA GLN A 276 -6.85 7.19 -16.45
C GLN A 276 -6.78 7.35 -14.93
N ASN A 277 -7.11 8.54 -14.40
CA ASN A 277 -6.97 8.85 -12.96
C ASN A 277 -5.57 8.52 -12.42
N SER A 278 -4.52 8.90 -13.16
CA SER A 278 -3.14 8.47 -12.93
C SER A 278 -2.58 8.86 -11.56
N GLU A 279 -2.97 10.00 -11.00
CA GLU A 279 -2.58 10.39 -9.64
C GLU A 279 -3.22 9.48 -8.57
N ILE A 280 -4.49 9.06 -8.78
CA ILE A 280 -5.13 8.07 -7.90
C ILE A 280 -4.42 6.72 -8.03
N TYR A 281 -4.12 6.29 -9.25
CA TYR A 281 -3.38 5.05 -9.51
C TYR A 281 -1.98 5.05 -8.88
N TRP A 282 -1.29 6.19 -8.90
CA TRP A 282 -0.04 6.38 -8.18
C TRP A 282 -0.24 6.29 -6.65
N GLY A 283 -1.22 7.01 -6.10
CA GLY A 283 -1.47 7.09 -4.66
C GLY A 283 -1.91 5.78 -4.02
N ILE A 284 -2.80 5.01 -4.66
CA ILE A 284 -3.28 3.74 -4.11
C ILE A 284 -2.19 2.65 -4.05
N ARG A 285 -1.11 2.81 -4.82
CA ARG A 285 0.09 1.96 -4.73
C ARG A 285 1.02 2.53 -3.67
N GLY A 286 0.53 2.62 -2.43
CA GLY A 286 1.28 3.14 -1.29
C GLY A 286 0.42 3.61 -0.12
N ALA A 287 -0.78 4.15 -0.38
CA ALA A 287 -1.61 4.79 0.63
C ALA A 287 -3.14 4.65 0.34
N ALA A 288 -3.60 3.48 -0.13
CA ALA A 288 -5.00 3.31 -0.56
C ALA A 288 -6.02 3.48 0.56
N GLU A 289 -5.69 3.10 1.79
CA GLU A 289 -6.51 3.22 3.00
C GLU A 289 -6.93 4.66 3.30
N SER A 290 -6.19 5.62 2.75
CA SER A 290 -6.43 7.05 2.83
C SER A 290 -7.20 7.62 1.62
N LEU A 291 -7.36 6.87 0.53
CA LEU A 291 -7.76 7.43 -0.77
C LEU A 291 -9.06 6.85 -1.33
N GLY A 292 -9.44 5.62 -0.96
CA GLY A 292 -10.64 4.98 -1.48
C GLY A 292 -10.81 3.54 -1.05
N VAL A 293 -11.94 2.94 -1.46
CA VAL A 293 -12.18 1.50 -1.32
C VAL A 293 -11.94 0.83 -2.67
N ILE A 294 -10.92 -0.02 -2.74
CA ILE A 294 -10.63 -0.78 -3.97
C ILE A 294 -11.58 -1.98 -4.06
N MET A 295 -12.35 -2.03 -5.14
CA MET A 295 -13.31 -3.10 -5.41
C MET A 295 -12.67 -4.24 -6.18
N THR A 296 -11.88 -3.89 -7.20
CA THR A 296 -11.22 -4.84 -8.10
C THR A 296 -9.81 -4.36 -8.39
N PHE A 297 -8.84 -5.27 -8.28
CA PHE A 297 -7.49 -5.10 -8.77
C PHE A 297 -7.35 -5.79 -10.14
N TYR A 298 -6.64 -5.15 -11.07
CA TYR A 298 -6.18 -5.76 -12.30
C TYR A 298 -4.67 -5.91 -12.20
N MET A 299 -4.17 -7.15 -12.20
CA MET A 299 -2.76 -7.42 -11.91
C MET A 299 -2.11 -8.25 -13.01
N GLN A 300 -0.91 -7.85 -13.42
CA GLN A 300 -0.12 -8.61 -14.40
C GLN A 300 0.58 -9.76 -13.71
N THR A 301 0.13 -10.99 -13.99
CA THR A 301 0.77 -12.20 -13.45
C THR A 301 2.01 -12.59 -14.25
N ARG A 302 2.85 -13.44 -13.67
CA ARG A 302 3.95 -14.16 -14.33
C ARG A 302 3.65 -15.65 -14.38
N ALA A 303 4.39 -16.39 -15.21
CA ALA A 303 4.35 -17.85 -15.13
C ALA A 303 4.85 -18.26 -13.74
N ALA A 304 4.14 -19.19 -13.08
CA ALA A 304 4.63 -19.79 -11.85
C ALA A 304 5.95 -20.54 -12.15
N PRO A 305 7.00 -20.39 -11.33
CA PRO A 305 8.21 -21.17 -11.50
C PRO A 305 7.89 -22.66 -11.39
N ASP A 306 8.50 -23.49 -12.23
CA ASP A 306 8.34 -24.95 -12.12
C ASP A 306 8.88 -25.46 -10.78
N SER A 307 9.94 -24.81 -10.29
CA SER A 307 10.53 -25.11 -8.99
C SER A 307 11.19 -23.90 -8.35
N VAL A 308 11.32 -23.93 -7.04
CA VAL A 308 12.05 -22.97 -6.21
C VAL A 308 13.02 -23.73 -5.33
N THR A 309 14.27 -23.26 -5.22
CA THR A 309 15.23 -23.80 -4.25
C THR A 309 15.04 -23.06 -2.93
N TYR A 310 14.43 -23.74 -1.95
CA TYR A 310 14.38 -23.27 -0.57
C TYR A 310 15.68 -23.64 0.15
N PHE A 311 16.15 -22.77 1.04
CA PHE A 311 17.27 -23.07 1.92
C PHE A 311 17.06 -22.48 3.31
N ALA A 312 17.64 -23.16 4.30
CA ALA A 312 17.74 -22.69 5.67
C ALA A 312 19.09 -23.11 6.25
N VAL A 313 19.79 -22.15 6.86
CA VAL A 313 21.09 -22.33 7.51
C VAL A 313 20.93 -21.85 8.94
N PRO A 314 20.62 -22.75 9.89
CA PRO A 314 20.53 -22.39 11.30
C PRO A 314 21.91 -22.41 11.94
N TRP A 315 22.15 -21.51 12.90
CA TRP A 315 23.30 -21.56 13.79
C TRP A 315 22.84 -21.55 15.24
N THR A 316 23.42 -22.44 16.03
CA THR A 316 23.35 -22.41 17.49
C THR A 316 24.60 -21.72 18.03
N GLY A 317 24.44 -20.74 18.92
CA GLY A 317 25.56 -20.12 19.64
C GLY A 317 26.09 -18.79 19.07
N ILE A 318 25.62 -18.32 17.90
CA ILE A 318 25.95 -16.96 17.42
C ILE A 318 25.51 -15.90 18.44
N PHE A 319 24.39 -16.13 19.13
CA PHE A 319 23.88 -15.26 20.20
C PHE A 319 24.65 -15.35 21.53
N GLU A 320 25.63 -16.25 21.67
CA GLU A 320 26.44 -16.33 22.90
C GLU A 320 27.54 -15.26 22.97
N SER A 321 27.85 -14.64 21.82
CA SER A 321 28.91 -13.63 21.71
C SER A 321 28.47 -12.49 20.81
N LYS A 322 28.49 -11.27 21.37
CA LYS A 322 28.26 -10.04 20.59
C LYS A 322 29.17 -9.95 19.36
N ALA A 323 30.43 -10.31 19.52
CA ALA A 323 31.39 -10.29 18.41
C ALA A 323 31.02 -11.30 17.32
N ALA A 324 30.55 -12.49 17.70
CA ALA A 324 30.09 -13.51 16.76
C ALA A 324 28.81 -13.05 16.04
N PHE A 325 27.83 -12.51 16.76
CA PHE A 325 26.61 -11.94 16.19
C PHE A 325 26.92 -10.86 15.14
N THR A 326 27.69 -9.84 15.54
CA THR A 326 27.98 -8.69 14.68
C THR A 326 28.79 -9.09 13.45
N SER A 327 29.85 -9.89 13.61
CA SER A 327 30.66 -10.33 12.46
C SER A 327 29.88 -11.26 11.52
N SER A 328 28.99 -12.10 12.06
CA SER A 328 28.15 -13.01 11.28
C SER A 328 27.14 -12.25 10.43
N PHE A 329 26.46 -11.26 11.01
CA PHE A 329 25.52 -10.43 10.26
C PHE A 329 26.23 -9.57 9.20
N LEU A 330 27.38 -8.96 9.55
CA LEU A 330 28.18 -8.20 8.59
C LEU A 330 28.66 -9.06 7.42
N ARG A 331 29.00 -10.34 7.66
CA ARG A 331 29.33 -11.28 6.59
C ARG A 331 28.15 -11.53 5.66
N ILE A 332 26.95 -11.71 6.20
CA ILE A 332 25.72 -11.87 5.40
C ILE A 332 25.48 -10.63 4.55
N GLN A 333 25.64 -9.43 5.13
CA GLN A 333 25.52 -8.17 4.39
C GLN A 333 26.56 -8.01 3.28
N GLU A 334 27.82 -8.31 3.55
CA GLU A 334 28.89 -8.28 2.55
C GLU A 334 28.57 -9.18 1.35
N VAL A 335 28.11 -10.41 1.61
CA VAL A 335 27.69 -11.33 0.55
C VAL A 335 26.46 -10.79 -0.18
N ALA A 336 25.45 -10.32 0.55
CA ALA A 336 24.22 -9.76 -0.01
C ALA A 336 24.44 -8.57 -0.96
N GLN A 337 25.52 -7.79 -0.75
CA GLN A 337 25.88 -6.65 -1.59
C GLN A 337 26.85 -7.01 -2.74
N ASN A 338 27.40 -8.23 -2.76
CA ASN A 338 28.38 -8.63 -3.77
C ASN A 338 27.70 -9.10 -5.07
N SER A 339 27.72 -8.26 -6.09
CA SER A 339 27.11 -8.53 -7.41
C SER A 339 27.74 -9.67 -8.20
N SER A 340 28.92 -10.16 -7.80
CA SER A 340 29.52 -11.35 -8.41
C SER A 340 28.98 -12.65 -7.84
N ILE A 341 28.29 -12.60 -6.69
CA ILE A 341 27.72 -13.76 -5.98
C ILE A 341 26.20 -13.72 -5.99
N ILE A 342 25.64 -12.54 -5.68
CA ILE A 342 24.21 -12.32 -5.50
C ILE A 342 23.67 -11.55 -6.70
N ASP A 343 22.58 -12.07 -7.24
CA ASP A 343 21.73 -11.39 -8.22
C ASP A 343 20.30 -11.31 -7.65
N ASN A 344 19.34 -10.88 -8.46
CA ASN A 344 17.96 -10.69 -8.00
C ASN A 344 17.12 -11.97 -7.85
N ARG A 345 17.67 -13.14 -8.21
CA ARG A 345 17.00 -14.45 -8.12
C ARG A 345 17.06 -15.04 -6.72
N ILE A 346 17.78 -14.44 -5.78
CA ILE A 346 17.78 -14.87 -4.39
C ILE A 346 17.04 -13.87 -3.52
N SER A 347 16.24 -14.36 -2.59
CA SER A 347 15.73 -13.59 -1.46
C SER A 347 16.16 -14.30 -0.18
N ILE A 348 16.60 -13.51 0.80
CA ILE A 348 17.09 -13.99 2.08
C ILE A 348 16.43 -13.21 3.21
N GLY A 349 16.21 -13.89 4.33
CA GLY A 349 15.86 -13.30 5.62
C GLY A 349 16.78 -13.85 6.71
N VAL A 350 17.15 -12.98 7.64
CA VAL A 350 17.79 -13.37 8.90
C VAL A 350 16.72 -13.43 9.98
N TYR A 351 16.53 -14.62 10.55
CA TYR A 351 15.52 -14.93 11.55
C TYR A 351 16.19 -15.07 12.91
N LEU A 352 15.71 -14.27 13.86
CA LEU A 352 16.26 -14.10 15.20
C LEU A 352 15.13 -14.23 16.22
N ASP A 353 15.39 -14.79 17.41
CA ASP A 353 14.41 -14.85 18.49
C ASP A 353 15.05 -14.72 19.89
N ASN A 354 14.20 -14.65 20.92
CA ASN A 354 14.63 -14.60 22.31
C ASN A 354 15.20 -15.93 22.86
N TYR A 355 15.20 -17.01 22.07
CA TYR A 355 15.80 -18.30 22.42
C TYR A 355 17.24 -18.45 21.90
N GLY A 356 17.76 -17.42 21.21
CA GLY A 356 19.11 -17.39 20.67
C GLY A 356 19.23 -18.02 19.28
N THR A 357 18.10 -18.22 18.58
CA THR A 357 18.10 -18.66 17.18
C THR A 357 18.75 -17.59 16.31
N PHE A 358 19.70 -17.99 15.46
CA PHE A 358 20.16 -17.20 14.32
C PHE A 358 20.05 -18.07 13.08
N SER A 359 19.16 -17.75 12.15
CA SER A 359 18.96 -18.54 10.94
C SER A 359 18.94 -17.66 9.70
N LEU A 360 19.72 -18.03 8.68
CA LEU A 360 19.63 -17.46 7.34
C LEU A 360 18.75 -18.40 6.50
N SER A 361 17.60 -17.92 6.06
CA SER A 361 16.65 -18.70 5.28
C SER A 361 16.13 -17.89 4.10
N GLY A 362 15.66 -18.56 3.06
CA GLY A 362 15.07 -17.87 1.92
C GLY A 362 14.85 -18.77 0.72
N ALA A 363 14.75 -18.14 -0.44
CA ALA A 363 14.50 -18.82 -1.70
C ALA A 363 15.44 -18.34 -2.80
N PHE A 364 15.82 -19.27 -3.65
CA PHE A 364 16.59 -19.04 -4.85
C PHE A 364 15.84 -19.57 -6.07
N PHE A 365 15.55 -18.68 -7.03
CA PHE A 365 14.93 -18.99 -8.32
C PHE A 365 15.98 -19.50 -9.31
N GLY A 366 16.67 -20.55 -8.90
CA GLY A 366 17.66 -21.31 -9.65
C GLY A 366 17.76 -22.72 -9.08
N SER A 367 18.72 -23.51 -9.55
CA SER A 367 18.85 -24.91 -9.12
C SER A 367 19.55 -25.06 -7.77
N VAL A 368 19.26 -26.16 -7.07
CA VAL A 368 19.98 -26.59 -5.85
C VAL A 368 21.48 -26.69 -6.10
N SER A 369 21.90 -27.19 -7.27
CA SER A 369 23.31 -27.31 -7.65
C SER A 369 23.99 -25.94 -7.81
N GLU A 370 23.31 -24.99 -8.46
CA GLU A 370 23.81 -23.62 -8.60
C GLU A 370 23.93 -22.94 -7.23
N PHE A 371 22.91 -23.05 -6.38
CA PHE A 371 22.95 -22.48 -5.03
C PHE A 371 24.13 -23.03 -4.21
N ASN A 372 24.28 -24.36 -4.19
CA ASN A 372 25.35 -25.02 -3.43
C ASN A 372 26.75 -24.67 -3.93
N SER A 373 26.93 -24.51 -5.24
CA SER A 373 28.26 -24.24 -5.83
C SER A 373 28.66 -22.77 -5.77
N LYS A 374 27.71 -21.83 -5.92
CA LYS A 374 28.02 -20.40 -6.04
C LYS A 374 27.72 -19.56 -4.80
N ILE A 375 26.66 -19.90 -4.06
CA ILE A 375 26.09 -18.98 -3.05
C ILE A 375 26.31 -19.50 -1.63
N LYS A 376 25.94 -20.76 -1.38
CA LYS A 376 25.98 -21.36 -0.04
C LYS A 376 27.35 -21.18 0.63
N ASN A 377 28.42 -21.55 -0.08
CA ASN A 377 29.77 -21.51 0.48
C ASN A 377 30.25 -20.09 0.78
N GLU A 378 29.73 -19.08 0.07
CA GLU A 378 30.06 -17.69 0.36
C GLU A 378 29.44 -17.24 1.68
N PHE A 379 28.18 -17.57 1.94
CA PHE A 379 27.57 -17.30 3.25
C PHE A 379 28.26 -18.05 4.39
N LEU A 380 28.70 -19.29 4.18
CA LEU A 380 29.34 -20.10 5.22
C LEU A 380 30.81 -19.74 5.48
N ARG A 381 31.47 -19.03 4.56
CA ARG A 381 32.90 -18.70 4.69
C ARG A 381 33.13 -17.80 5.91
N ASN A 382 34.03 -18.22 6.79
CA ASN A 382 34.37 -17.53 8.05
C ASN A 382 33.22 -17.41 9.05
N MET A 383 32.14 -18.18 8.88
CA MET A 383 31.07 -18.30 9.87
C MET A 383 31.35 -19.48 10.82
N PRO A 384 30.75 -19.49 12.03
CA PRO A 384 30.66 -20.70 12.84
C PRO A 384 30.03 -21.86 12.05
N ALA A 385 30.32 -23.09 12.46
CA ALA A 385 29.69 -24.26 11.86
C ALA A 385 28.16 -24.17 12.06
N PRO A 386 27.35 -24.28 10.98
CA PRO A 386 25.90 -24.28 11.10
C PRO A 386 25.41 -25.61 11.69
N GLY A 387 24.16 -25.61 12.15
CA GLY A 387 23.39 -26.83 12.41
C GLY A 387 22.99 -27.54 11.11
N GLU A 388 21.86 -28.23 11.13
CA GLU A 388 21.39 -28.95 9.94
C GLU A 388 20.96 -27.98 8.83
N VAL A 389 21.75 -27.92 7.76
CA VAL A 389 21.49 -27.07 6.61
C VAL A 389 20.51 -27.74 5.67
N THR A 390 19.40 -27.06 5.40
CA THR A 390 18.42 -27.47 4.38
C THR A 390 18.70 -26.74 3.07
N VAL A 391 18.78 -27.48 1.96
CA VAL A 391 18.73 -26.94 0.60
C VAL A 391 17.93 -27.91 -0.26
N GLN A 392 16.71 -27.53 -0.64
CA GLN A 392 15.76 -28.43 -1.28
C GLN A 392 14.97 -27.71 -2.37
N SER A 393 14.60 -28.45 -3.41
CA SER A 393 13.75 -27.94 -4.49
C SER A 393 12.30 -28.31 -4.22
N TYR A 394 11.42 -27.34 -4.34
CA TYR A 394 9.98 -27.48 -4.18
C TYR A 394 9.28 -27.01 -5.45
N SER A 395 8.11 -27.59 -5.79
CA SER A 395 7.23 -26.97 -6.78
C SER A 395 6.78 -25.60 -6.27
N TRP A 396 6.35 -24.68 -7.14
CA TRP A 396 5.86 -23.36 -6.69
C TRP A 396 4.74 -23.47 -5.65
N TYR A 397 3.80 -24.39 -5.85
CA TYR A 397 2.65 -24.54 -4.95
C TYR A 397 3.08 -25.13 -3.59
N ASP A 398 3.92 -26.18 -3.59
CA ASP A 398 4.41 -26.77 -2.34
C ASP A 398 5.34 -25.82 -1.58
N TYR A 399 6.08 -24.99 -2.31
CA TYR A 399 6.88 -23.92 -1.72
C TYR A 399 6.01 -22.90 -0.99
N LEU A 400 4.87 -22.50 -1.57
CA LEU A 400 3.92 -21.59 -0.90
C LEU A 400 3.33 -22.22 0.37
N ILE A 401 3.02 -23.52 0.34
CA ILE A 401 2.59 -24.27 1.54
C ILE A 401 3.71 -24.22 2.60
N LEU A 402 4.94 -24.59 2.22
CA LEU A 402 6.09 -24.61 3.12
C LEU A 402 6.29 -23.27 3.85
N VAL A 403 6.37 -22.16 3.10
CA VAL A 403 6.66 -20.84 3.68
C VAL A 403 5.46 -20.20 4.39
N SER A 404 4.25 -20.74 4.20
CA SER A 404 3.07 -20.32 4.95
C SER A 404 3.05 -20.85 6.38
N GLY A 405 3.80 -21.93 6.67
CA GLY A 405 3.73 -22.65 7.94
C GLY A 405 2.42 -23.41 8.17
N LYS A 406 1.59 -23.59 7.13
CA LYS A 406 0.31 -24.31 7.17
C LYS A 406 0.33 -25.54 6.27
N ASP A 407 -0.61 -26.45 6.47
CA ASP A 407 -0.81 -27.62 5.60
C ASP A 407 -1.46 -27.27 4.25
N SER A 408 -2.02 -26.06 4.14
CA SER A 408 -2.67 -25.54 2.95
C SER A 408 -2.61 -24.02 2.94
N ILE A 409 -2.50 -23.44 1.76
CA ILE A 409 -2.62 -21.99 1.56
C ILE A 409 -4.07 -21.52 1.39
N LYS A 410 -5.05 -22.42 1.30
CA LYS A 410 -6.46 -22.03 1.15
C LYS A 410 -7.02 -21.51 2.47
N GLU A 411 -7.81 -20.44 2.39
CA GLU A 411 -8.42 -19.78 3.53
C GLU A 411 -9.94 -19.72 3.37
N PRO A 412 -10.71 -19.72 4.48
CA PRO A 412 -12.15 -19.56 4.41
C PRO A 412 -12.53 -18.20 3.79
N LEU A 413 -13.58 -18.20 2.95
CA LEU A 413 -14.09 -16.98 2.30
C LEU A 413 -14.82 -16.06 3.29
N THR A 414 -15.46 -16.64 4.30
CA THR A 414 -16.21 -15.96 5.37
C THR A 414 -15.90 -16.63 6.70
N GLY A 415 -15.97 -15.89 7.81
CA GLY A 415 -15.76 -16.46 9.15
C GLY A 415 -14.30 -16.87 9.42
N TYR A 416 -13.34 -16.19 8.78
CA TYR A 416 -11.92 -16.28 9.13
C TYR A 416 -11.71 -15.70 10.55
N ASP A 417 -11.01 -16.45 11.40
CA ASP A 417 -10.99 -16.25 12.86
C ASP A 417 -9.57 -16.43 13.43
N GLU A 418 -8.53 -16.11 12.66
CA GLU A 418 -7.16 -16.11 13.19
C GLU A 418 -6.83 -14.78 13.83
N HIS A 419 -6.32 -14.86 15.05
CA HIS A 419 -6.04 -13.74 15.92
C HIS A 419 -4.71 -13.92 16.63
N ASP A 420 -4.07 -12.81 16.99
CA ASP A 420 -2.89 -12.79 17.85
C ASP A 420 -2.95 -11.57 18.80
N THR A 421 -2.24 -11.62 19.92
CA THR A 421 -2.05 -10.49 20.83
C THR A 421 -0.59 -10.08 20.81
N PHE A 422 -0.27 -8.93 20.21
CA PHE A 422 1.13 -8.56 19.98
C PHE A 422 1.35 -7.07 19.84
N PHE A 423 2.62 -6.67 19.86
CA PHE A 423 3.08 -5.39 19.35
C PHE A 423 4.25 -5.62 18.39
N ALA A 424 4.25 -4.89 17.27
CA ALA A 424 5.28 -5.01 16.27
C ALA A 424 5.75 -3.62 15.80
N LYS A 425 7.02 -3.56 15.40
CA LYS A 425 7.63 -2.40 14.73
C LYS A 425 8.39 -2.89 13.51
N SER A 426 8.68 -1.96 12.62
CA SER A 426 9.60 -2.18 11.50
C SER A 426 10.71 -1.15 11.50
N LEU A 427 11.75 -1.44 10.73
CA LEU A 427 12.86 -0.55 10.48
C LEU A 427 13.31 -0.78 9.04
N THR A 428 13.43 0.26 8.24
CA THR A 428 14.03 0.17 6.91
C THR A 428 15.40 0.81 6.92
N VAL A 429 16.38 0.13 6.31
CA VAL A 429 17.78 0.53 6.31
C VAL A 429 18.20 0.83 4.87
N PRO A 430 18.56 2.07 4.53
CA PRO A 430 19.01 2.44 3.19
C PRO A 430 20.19 1.59 2.70
N GLU A 431 20.22 1.31 1.40
CA GLU A 431 21.25 0.49 0.76
C GLU A 431 22.62 1.16 0.72
N SER A 432 22.66 2.49 0.67
CA SER A 432 23.90 3.25 0.78
C SER A 432 24.62 3.06 2.11
N ASP A 433 23.85 2.77 3.16
CA ASP A 433 24.34 2.79 4.54
C ASP A 433 24.56 1.37 5.06
N GLY A 434 23.58 0.48 4.82
CA GLY A 434 23.55 -0.83 5.47
C GLY A 434 23.51 -0.74 6.99
N LEU A 435 23.71 -1.87 7.67
CA LEU A 435 23.87 -1.90 9.12
C LEU A 435 25.36 -1.81 9.48
N SER A 436 25.69 -0.87 10.36
CA SER A 436 27.01 -0.74 10.96
C SER A 436 27.24 -1.79 12.06
N SER A 437 28.51 -2.01 12.42
CA SER A 437 28.83 -2.84 13.59
C SER A 437 28.24 -2.28 14.88
N ALA A 438 28.14 -0.95 15.01
CA ALA A 438 27.59 -0.30 16.20
C ALA A 438 26.08 -0.56 16.33
N ALA A 439 25.34 -0.46 15.22
CA ALA A 439 23.91 -0.79 15.16
C ALA A 439 23.64 -2.26 15.53
N LEU A 440 24.42 -3.19 14.98
CA LEU A 440 24.29 -4.62 15.27
C LEU A 440 24.68 -4.96 16.73
N ASP A 441 25.75 -4.35 17.24
CA ASP A 441 26.14 -4.47 18.64
C ASP A 441 25.04 -3.98 19.59
N ALA A 442 24.37 -2.87 19.23
CA ALA A 442 23.28 -2.30 20.01
C ALA A 442 22.02 -3.16 19.95
N PHE A 443 21.66 -3.67 18.77
CA PHE A 443 20.57 -4.65 18.60
C PHE A 443 20.80 -5.85 19.52
N TYR A 444 21.96 -6.50 19.40
CA TYR A 444 22.34 -7.65 20.23
C TYR A 444 22.27 -7.31 21.72
N THR A 445 22.91 -6.21 22.13
CA THR A 445 23.00 -5.86 23.55
C THR A 445 21.60 -5.64 24.14
N TYR A 446 20.71 -4.98 23.39
CA TYR A 446 19.35 -4.75 23.83
C TYR A 446 18.53 -6.05 23.83
N SER A 447 18.67 -6.89 22.80
CA SER A 447 17.92 -8.15 22.69
C SER A 447 18.20 -9.12 23.84
N GLN A 448 19.43 -9.15 24.36
CA GLN A 448 19.79 -9.97 25.52
C GLN A 448 19.02 -9.61 26.80
N THR A 449 18.40 -8.42 26.87
CA THR A 449 17.58 -8.01 28.02
C THR A 449 16.17 -8.63 28.02
N ALA A 450 15.76 -9.31 26.95
CA ALA A 450 14.44 -9.93 26.84
C ALA A 450 14.20 -11.00 27.92
N SER A 451 15.20 -11.86 28.17
CA SER A 451 15.08 -12.97 29.12
C SER A 451 14.85 -12.48 30.55
N SER A 452 15.57 -11.46 31.01
CA SER A 452 15.38 -10.89 32.36
C SER A 452 14.05 -10.15 32.51
N GLN A 453 13.42 -9.75 31.41
CA GLN A 453 12.12 -9.09 31.36
C GLN A 453 10.97 -10.05 31.04
N ASN A 454 11.25 -11.35 30.85
CA ASN A 454 10.28 -12.36 30.42
C ASN A 454 9.52 -11.94 29.15
N ILE A 455 10.26 -11.44 28.16
CA ILE A 455 9.75 -11.02 26.86
C ILE A 455 10.02 -12.11 25.82
N GLU A 456 8.96 -12.54 25.15
CA GLU A 456 9.03 -13.38 23.96
C GLU A 456 8.95 -12.49 22.71
N PHE A 457 9.92 -12.63 21.82
CA PHE A 457 9.97 -11.84 20.59
C PHE A 457 10.74 -12.58 19.50
N TYR A 458 10.47 -12.19 18.26
CA TYR A 458 11.31 -12.54 17.13
C TYR A 458 11.57 -11.31 16.24
N SER A 459 12.64 -11.40 15.46
CA SER A 459 12.99 -10.42 14.45
C SER A 459 13.25 -11.12 13.12
N ILE A 460 12.65 -10.60 12.04
CA ILE A 460 12.92 -11.02 10.68
C ILE A 460 13.55 -9.84 9.95
N ILE A 461 14.76 -10.01 9.43
CA ILE A 461 15.50 -8.97 8.71
C ILE A 461 15.65 -9.42 7.27
N ASN A 462 14.77 -8.92 6.40
CA ASN A 462 14.66 -9.34 5.01
C ASN A 462 15.55 -8.50 4.10
N LEU A 463 16.26 -9.15 3.17
CA LEU A 463 16.95 -8.47 2.09
C LEU A 463 15.89 -7.93 1.10
N TYR A 464 15.87 -6.62 0.97
CA TYR A 464 15.03 -5.86 0.06
C TYR A 464 15.81 -5.44 -1.18
N GLY A 465 16.92 -4.73 -0.98
CA GLY A 465 17.76 -4.16 -2.03
C GLY A 465 18.88 -5.07 -2.51
N GLY A 466 20.04 -4.48 -2.77
CA GLY A 466 21.22 -5.18 -3.24
C GLY A 466 21.20 -5.42 -4.76
N PRO A 467 22.27 -6.03 -5.30
CA PRO A 467 22.48 -6.20 -6.73
C PRO A 467 21.24 -6.75 -7.48
N GLY A 468 20.79 -5.96 -8.45
CA GLY A 468 19.70 -6.30 -9.38
C GLY A 468 18.29 -6.24 -8.81
N SER A 469 18.10 -5.83 -7.55
CA SER A 469 16.76 -5.79 -6.95
C SER A 469 15.83 -4.87 -7.75
N VAL A 470 14.71 -5.44 -8.22
CA VAL A 470 13.68 -4.69 -8.96
C VAL A 470 12.96 -3.69 -8.04
N ILE A 471 12.93 -3.93 -6.73
CA ILE A 471 12.36 -2.99 -5.76
C ILE A 471 13.10 -1.65 -5.85
N ASN A 472 14.44 -1.72 -5.90
CA ASN A 472 15.35 -0.56 -5.89
C ASN A 472 15.60 0.04 -7.28
N SER A 473 15.02 -0.55 -8.34
CA SER A 473 15.04 0.00 -9.69
C SER A 473 13.96 1.07 -9.93
N LYS A 474 13.11 1.32 -8.93
CA LYS A 474 11.94 2.22 -8.99
C LYS A 474 12.09 3.31 -7.94
N ASP A 475 11.28 4.35 -8.06
CA ASP A 475 11.29 5.50 -7.15
C ASP A 475 9.86 5.86 -6.69
N THR A 476 9.75 6.96 -5.96
CA THR A 476 8.48 7.51 -5.49
C THR A 476 7.64 8.13 -6.61
N ASN A 477 8.17 8.32 -7.83
CA ASN A 477 7.37 8.70 -9.00
C ASN A 477 6.60 7.52 -9.57
N PHE A 478 7.16 6.30 -9.48
CA PHE A 478 6.51 5.08 -9.94
C PHE A 478 5.24 4.76 -9.14
N ALA A 479 5.31 4.88 -7.81
CA ALA A 479 4.24 4.56 -6.88
C ALA A 479 4.45 5.34 -5.57
N ALA A 480 3.39 5.55 -4.78
CA ALA A 480 3.44 6.31 -3.53
C ALA A 480 4.10 5.55 -2.35
N TYR A 481 5.27 4.96 -2.59
CA TYR A 481 5.97 4.06 -1.68
C TYR A 481 7.41 4.51 -1.46
N ASN A 482 7.81 4.72 -0.20
CA ASN A 482 9.07 5.37 0.15
C ASN A 482 10.28 4.42 0.21
N ASP A 483 10.11 3.17 0.63
CA ASP A 483 11.22 2.22 0.90
C ASP A 483 11.86 1.64 -0.38
N ARG A 484 12.06 2.48 -1.39
CA ARG A 484 12.63 2.11 -2.69
C ARG A 484 14.15 2.05 -2.68
N ASP A 485 14.81 2.58 -1.67
CA ASP A 485 16.27 2.57 -1.52
C ASP A 485 16.75 1.62 -0.42
N SER A 486 15.86 0.84 0.20
CA SER A 486 16.20 0.00 1.34
C SER A 486 17.01 -1.23 0.94
N LEU A 487 18.04 -1.56 1.73
CA LEU A 487 18.72 -2.86 1.68
C LEU A 487 18.07 -3.86 2.62
N TRP A 488 17.79 -3.46 3.87
CA TRP A 488 17.18 -4.32 4.88
C TRP A 488 15.83 -3.77 5.34
N VAL A 489 14.88 -4.68 5.55
CA VAL A 489 13.60 -4.36 6.20
C VAL A 489 13.39 -5.31 7.37
N PHE A 490 13.26 -4.73 8.56
CA PHE A 490 13.01 -5.43 9.81
C PHE A 490 11.50 -5.61 10.01
N GLN A 491 11.15 -6.75 10.57
CA GLN A 491 9.93 -6.97 11.32
C GLN A 491 10.36 -7.40 12.72
N ASN A 492 10.16 -6.53 13.71
CA ASN A 492 10.38 -6.82 15.12
C ASN A 492 9.02 -7.07 15.76
N TYR A 493 8.81 -8.26 16.31
CA TYR A 493 7.51 -8.74 16.76
C TYR A 493 7.61 -9.26 18.19
N GLY A 494 6.89 -8.62 19.11
CA GLY A 494 6.78 -9.01 20.50
C GLY A 494 5.45 -9.70 20.77
N GLN A 495 5.51 -10.91 21.34
CA GLN A 495 4.32 -11.68 21.70
C GLN A 495 3.73 -11.19 23.03
N GLY A 496 2.44 -10.89 23.03
CA GLY A 496 1.72 -10.37 24.18
C GLY A 496 1.76 -8.84 24.29
N ALA A 497 0.89 -8.30 25.16
CA ALA A 497 0.71 -6.86 25.33
C ALA A 497 1.84 -6.19 26.13
N ASN A 498 2.63 -6.94 26.89
CA ASN A 498 3.73 -6.45 27.73
C ASN A 498 5.02 -6.15 26.95
N THR A 499 5.01 -6.28 25.62
CA THR A 499 6.22 -6.17 24.78
C THR A 499 6.42 -4.80 24.15
N VAL A 500 5.48 -3.86 24.32
CA VAL A 500 5.49 -2.55 23.69
C VAL A 500 6.79 -1.78 23.97
N ASP A 501 7.14 -1.61 25.25
CA ASP A 501 8.32 -0.85 25.65
C ASP A 501 9.62 -1.53 25.19
N PHE A 502 9.66 -2.86 25.24
CA PHE A 502 10.81 -3.63 24.80
C PHE A 502 11.03 -3.50 23.28
N MET A 503 9.99 -3.64 22.47
CA MET A 503 10.09 -3.47 21.02
C MET A 503 10.46 -2.04 20.62
N ASN A 504 9.90 -1.04 21.31
CA ASN A 504 10.32 0.36 21.14
C ASN A 504 11.82 0.53 21.42
N GLY A 505 12.29 0.01 22.55
CA GLY A 505 13.69 0.09 22.92
C GLY A 505 14.63 -0.69 21.98
N LEU A 506 14.18 -1.81 21.41
CA LEU A 506 14.95 -2.60 20.45
C LEU A 506 15.21 -1.81 19.16
N ASN A 507 14.18 -1.20 18.57
CA ASN A 507 14.33 -0.30 17.42
C ASN A 507 15.21 0.92 17.77
N ASP A 508 14.93 1.56 18.90
CA ASP A 508 15.65 2.74 19.37
C ASP A 508 17.14 2.48 19.56
N ALA A 509 17.52 1.30 20.07
CA ALA A 509 18.91 0.92 20.26
C ALA A 509 19.68 0.92 18.94
N VAL A 510 19.07 0.40 17.87
CA VAL A 510 19.64 0.38 16.52
C VAL A 510 19.78 1.80 15.97
N VAL A 511 18.68 2.56 15.99
CA VAL A 511 18.64 3.93 15.42
C VAL A 511 19.63 4.85 16.12
N LYS A 512 19.70 4.82 17.46
CA LYS A 512 20.62 5.68 18.23
C LYS A 512 22.09 5.31 18.04
N ALA A 513 22.38 4.06 17.70
CA ALA A 513 23.75 3.59 17.49
C ALA A 513 24.31 3.90 16.09
N GLN A 514 23.46 4.38 15.16
CA GLN A 514 23.83 4.77 13.80
C GLN A 514 23.09 6.07 13.42
N PRO A 515 23.36 7.20 14.11
CA PRO A 515 22.58 8.44 14.00
C PRO A 515 22.70 9.14 12.63
N GLU A 516 23.70 8.80 11.83
CA GLU A 516 23.90 9.31 10.48
C GLU A 516 22.95 8.69 9.44
N THR A 517 22.33 7.55 9.77
CA THR A 517 21.42 6.86 8.86
C THR A 517 19.99 7.33 9.01
N ARG A 518 19.37 7.66 7.88
CA ARG A 518 17.94 7.94 7.81
C ARG A 518 17.15 6.64 7.74
N PHE A 519 16.90 6.05 8.91
CA PHE A 519 16.01 4.90 9.00
C PHE A 519 14.56 5.29 8.67
N GLY A 520 13.85 4.40 7.98
CA GLY A 520 12.41 4.49 7.77
C GLY A 520 11.66 3.37 8.49
N ALA A 521 10.39 3.20 8.14
CA ALA A 521 9.55 2.10 8.61
C ALA A 521 8.70 1.56 7.46
N TYR A 522 8.31 0.29 7.55
CA TYR A 522 7.52 -0.38 6.52
C TYR A 522 6.05 -0.44 6.92
N LEU A 523 5.19 0.17 6.09
CA LEU A 523 3.79 0.44 6.39
C LEU A 523 2.92 -0.83 6.56
N ASN A 524 3.23 -1.94 5.89
CA ASN A 524 2.50 -3.20 6.14
C ASN A 524 2.75 -3.79 7.54
N TYR A 525 3.80 -3.34 8.25
CA TYR A 525 4.03 -3.61 9.67
C TYR A 525 3.77 -2.33 10.47
N VAL A 526 2.57 -1.77 10.28
CA VAL A 526 2.15 -0.50 10.86
C VAL A 526 2.29 -0.49 12.39
N ASP A 527 2.86 0.58 12.91
CA ASP A 527 3.16 0.74 14.31
C ASP A 527 2.21 1.75 14.96
N PRO A 528 1.26 1.31 15.79
CA PRO A 528 0.26 2.17 16.42
C PRO A 528 0.82 3.10 17.51
N SER A 529 2.10 3.01 17.87
CA SER A 529 2.73 3.90 18.86
C SER A 529 3.18 5.24 18.29
N TYR A 530 3.31 5.35 16.96
CA TYR A 530 3.62 6.62 16.31
C TYR A 530 2.41 7.54 16.29
N ASP A 531 2.64 8.83 16.62
CA ASP A 531 1.71 9.87 16.21
C ASP A 531 1.70 10.04 14.68
N ALA A 532 0.70 10.75 14.16
CA ALA A 532 0.53 10.92 12.72
C ALA A 532 1.77 11.53 12.06
N ALA A 533 2.35 12.58 12.64
CA ALA A 533 3.52 13.26 12.08
C ALA A 533 4.75 12.34 11.98
N THR A 534 5.02 11.55 13.02
CA THR A 534 6.11 10.58 13.04
C THR A 534 5.87 9.46 12.03
N ALA A 535 4.63 8.94 11.96
CA ALA A 535 4.25 7.94 10.98
C ALA A 535 4.42 8.47 9.55
N HIS A 536 3.99 9.71 9.27
CA HIS A 536 4.12 10.31 7.95
C HIS A 536 5.58 10.47 7.52
N GLU A 537 6.45 10.93 8.42
CA GLU A 537 7.88 11.06 8.13
C GLU A 537 8.54 9.68 7.89
N LEU A 538 8.23 8.67 8.72
CA LEU A 538 8.86 7.35 8.61
C LEU A 538 8.36 6.52 7.41
N TYR A 539 7.06 6.60 7.09
CA TYR A 539 6.45 5.80 6.03
C TYR A 539 6.51 6.47 4.65
N TYR A 540 6.49 7.81 4.60
CA TYR A 540 6.42 8.56 3.35
C TYR A 540 7.56 9.56 3.20
N GLY A 541 8.03 10.17 4.28
CA GLY A 541 8.92 11.33 4.21
C GLY A 541 8.21 12.58 3.65
N GLU A 542 8.82 13.74 3.84
CA GLU A 542 8.21 15.05 3.55
C GLU A 542 7.63 15.20 2.14
N GLU A 543 8.42 14.94 1.09
CA GLU A 543 8.01 15.22 -0.30
C GLU A 543 6.87 14.32 -0.79
N LEU A 544 6.98 13.02 -0.54
CA LEU A 544 5.96 12.04 -0.93
C LEU A 544 4.67 12.27 -0.13
N TYR A 545 4.78 12.55 1.18
CA TYR A 545 3.63 12.91 2.00
C TYR A 545 2.93 14.17 1.48
N ALA A 546 3.67 15.22 1.11
CA ALA A 546 3.09 16.46 0.59
C ALA A 546 2.28 16.24 -0.71
N ARG A 547 2.77 15.38 -1.61
CA ARG A 547 2.04 15.00 -2.83
C ARG A 547 0.79 14.19 -2.50
N LEU A 548 0.90 13.19 -1.63
CA LEU A 548 -0.25 12.42 -1.15
C LEU A 548 -1.32 13.30 -0.48
N LEU A 549 -0.91 14.25 0.36
CA LEU A 549 -1.82 15.18 1.03
C LEU A 549 -2.53 16.10 0.03
N THR A 550 -1.85 16.51 -1.03
CA THR A 550 -2.46 17.28 -2.12
C THR A 550 -3.56 16.48 -2.81
N LEU A 551 -3.27 15.22 -3.16
CA LEU A 551 -4.27 14.32 -3.75
C LEU A 551 -5.43 14.06 -2.80
N LYS A 552 -5.16 13.74 -1.53
CA LYS A 552 -6.15 13.52 -0.48
C LYS A 552 -7.15 14.67 -0.37
N LYS A 553 -6.67 15.92 -0.35
CA LYS A 553 -7.53 17.11 -0.29
C LYS A 553 -8.43 17.26 -1.52
N GLN A 554 -8.03 16.75 -2.68
CA GLN A 554 -8.82 16.81 -3.91
C GLN A 554 -9.94 15.77 -3.92
N ILE A 555 -9.63 14.53 -3.54
CA ILE A 555 -10.56 13.39 -3.70
C ILE A 555 -11.35 13.05 -2.44
N ASP A 556 -10.88 13.50 -1.27
CA ASP A 556 -11.53 13.30 0.03
C ASP A 556 -11.33 14.54 0.95
N PRO A 557 -11.91 15.70 0.60
CA PRO A 557 -11.76 16.94 1.36
C PRO A 557 -12.38 16.89 2.77
N GLN A 558 -13.30 15.95 3.02
CA GLN A 558 -13.96 15.75 4.32
C GLN A 558 -13.20 14.74 5.20
N ASN A 559 -12.11 14.16 4.67
CA ASN A 559 -11.31 13.15 5.33
C ASN A 559 -12.17 11.96 5.79
N VAL A 560 -13.06 11.47 4.92
CA VAL A 560 -13.97 10.34 5.15
C VAL A 560 -13.19 9.06 5.40
N PHE A 561 -12.21 8.75 4.55
CA PHE A 561 -11.32 7.62 4.74
C PHE A 561 -10.21 8.00 5.71
N TRP A 562 -10.34 7.56 6.95
CA TRP A 562 -9.45 8.01 8.02
C TRP A 562 -9.13 6.91 9.02
N ASN A 563 -7.88 6.94 9.46
CA ASN A 563 -7.38 6.28 10.66
C ASN A 563 -6.31 7.20 11.31
N PRO A 564 -5.82 6.92 12.53
CA PRO A 564 -4.89 7.78 13.25
C PRO A 564 -3.58 8.14 12.52
N GLN A 565 -3.19 7.41 11.47
CA GLN A 565 -1.96 7.64 10.70
C GLN A 565 -2.22 7.86 9.21
N SER A 566 -3.48 7.91 8.79
CA SER A 566 -3.88 8.17 7.40
C SER A 566 -3.34 9.52 6.90
N ILE A 567 -3.27 9.69 5.59
CA ILE A 567 -2.86 10.96 4.98
C ILE A 567 -3.84 12.06 5.39
N GLY A 568 -3.31 13.13 5.99
CA GLY A 568 -4.12 14.24 6.52
C GLY A 568 -4.79 13.98 7.86
N ALA A 569 -4.32 12.98 8.63
CA ALA A 569 -4.74 12.72 10.01
C ALA A 569 -4.34 13.81 11.00
#